data_AF-A0A443IQG0-F1
#
_entry.id   AF-A0A443IQG0-F1
#
_cell.length_a   1.000
_cell.length_b   1.000
_cell.length_c   1.000
_cell.angle_alpha   90.00
_cell.angle_beta   90.00
_cell.angle_gamma   90.00
#
_symmetry.space_group_name_H-M   'P 1'
#
loop_
_entity.id
_entity.type
_entity.pdbx_description
1 polymer ?
#
loop_
_entity_poly.entity_id
_entity_poly.type
_entity_poly.pdbx_seq_one_letter_code
_entity_poly.pdbx_strand_id
1 'polypeptide(L)'
;MPLPLLFYIRLQNSFVSTIIKLTCQKLILVVKALKNRGKKCPICGNDNNCCCSLDKKLGICWCSQESFPKGIFHKVPREHLYQTCICKDCLDKFKQSNSWFT
;
A
#
# COMPACT_ATOMS: atom_id res chain seq x y z
N MET A 1 29.50 42.79 -20.97
CA MET A 1 28.53 43.45 -20.08
C MET A 1 28.04 42.42 -19.07
N PRO A 2 28.32 42.55 -17.77
CA PRO A 2 27.87 41.55 -16.79
C PRO A 2 26.35 41.63 -16.69
N LEU A 3 25.66 40.48 -16.73
CA LEU A 3 24.24 40.44 -16.48
C LEU A 3 23.96 41.08 -15.10
N PRO A 4 22.93 41.93 -14.98
CA PRO A 4 22.62 42.61 -13.72
C PRO A 4 22.38 41.57 -12.63
N LEU A 5 22.98 41.79 -11.46
CA LEU A 5 22.97 40.87 -10.32
C LEU A 5 21.55 40.36 -9.98
N LEU A 6 20.53 41.20 -10.19
CA LEU A 6 19.11 40.90 -10.02
C LEU A 6 18.59 39.80 -10.96
N PHE A 7 19.11 39.71 -12.19
CA PHE A 7 18.75 38.67 -13.15
C PHE A 7 19.30 37.31 -12.71
N TYR A 8 20.52 37.28 -12.17
CA TYR A 8 21.12 36.07 -11.61
C TYR A 8 20.36 35.57 -10.37
N ILE A 9 20.00 36.48 -9.45
CA ILE A 9 19.19 36.16 -8.26
C ILE A 9 17.81 35.63 -8.65
N ARG A 10 17.17 36.21 -9.68
CA ARG A 10 15.85 35.76 -10.16
C ARG A 10 15.90 34.37 -10.80
N LEU A 11 16.97 34.06 -11.55
CA LEU A 11 17.22 32.72 -12.09
C LEU A 11 17.51 31.70 -10.99
N GLN A 12 18.32 32.06 -9.99
CA GLN A 12 18.56 31.21 -8.81
C GLN A 12 17.28 30.94 -8.03
N ASN A 13 16.45 31.94 -7.78
CA ASN A 13 15.16 31.78 -7.09
C ASN A 13 14.16 30.93 -7.89
N SER A 14 14.13 31.07 -9.22
CA SER A 14 13.30 30.25 -10.10
C SER A 14 13.74 28.78 -10.12
N PHE A 15 15.06 28.55 -10.15
CA PHE A 15 15.64 27.20 -10.07
C PHE A 15 15.35 26.56 -8.71
N VAL A 16 15.58 27.27 -7.61
CA VAL A 16 15.26 26.83 -6.25
C VAL A 16 13.77 26.50 -6.11
N SER A 17 12.87 27.33 -6.65
CA SER A 17 11.42 27.06 -6.66
C SER A 17 11.05 25.79 -7.42
N THR A 18 11.70 25.53 -8.56
CA THR A 18 11.46 24.33 -9.37
C THR A 18 11.95 23.07 -8.67
N ILE A 19 13.14 23.12 -8.06
CA ILE A 19 13.67 22.00 -7.27
C ILE A 19 12.77 21.70 -6.05
N ILE A 20 12.29 22.72 -5.32
CA ILE A 20 11.35 22.55 -4.20
C ILE A 20 10.03 21.91 -4.66
N LYS A 21 9.49 22.29 -5.82
CA LYS A 21 8.27 21.66 -6.38
C LYS A 21 8.50 20.19 -6.72
N LEU A 22 9.62 19.86 -7.36
CA LEU A 22 9.96 18.49 -7.76
C LEU A 22 10.20 17.58 -6.54
N THR A 23 10.88 18.07 -5.51
CA THR A 23 11.10 17.30 -4.27
C THR A 23 9.81 17.10 -3.49
N CYS A 24 8.96 18.12 -3.37
CA CYS A 24 7.61 17.98 -2.79
C CYS A 24 6.72 17.01 -3.57
N GLN A 25 6.74 17.05 -4.90
CA GLN A 25 5.93 16.14 -5.73
C GLN A 25 6.36 14.68 -5.57
N LYS A 26 7.67 14.43 -5.50
CA LYS A 26 8.21 13.09 -5.23
C LYS A 26 7.79 12.58 -3.84
N LEU A 27 7.82 13.45 -2.82
CA LEU A 27 7.35 13.12 -1.47
C LEU A 27 5.85 12.79 -1.45
N ILE A 28 5.01 13.57 -2.14
CA ILE A 28 3.57 13.33 -2.25
C ILE A 28 3.26 11.97 -2.89
N LEU A 29 4.01 11.57 -3.93
CA LEU A 29 3.84 10.26 -4.56
C LEU A 29 4.21 9.12 -3.60
N VAL A 30 5.29 9.27 -2.83
CA VAL A 30 5.67 8.28 -1.80
C VAL A 30 4.61 8.17 -0.71
N VAL A 31 4.07 9.29 -0.23
CA VAL A 31 3.00 9.31 0.80
C VAL A 31 1.70 8.70 0.25
N LYS A 32 1.35 8.96 -1.02
CA LYS A 32 0.20 8.31 -1.68
C LYS A 32 0.39 6.80 -1.81
N ALA A 33 1.60 6.34 -2.15
CA ALA A 33 1.91 4.91 -2.21
C ALA A 33 1.85 4.23 -0.84
N LEU A 34 2.31 4.91 0.23
CA LEU A 34 2.21 4.43 1.61
C LEU A 34 0.76 4.25 2.06
N LYS A 35 -0.15 5.16 1.66
CA LYS A 35 -1.58 5.12 2.02
C LYS A 35 -2.32 3.87 1.51
N ASN A 36 -1.83 3.20 0.48
CA ASN A 36 -2.51 2.07 -0.15
C ASN A 36 -1.93 0.69 0.20
N ARG A 37 -0.88 0.61 1.03
CA ARG A 37 -0.14 -0.64 1.31
C ARG A 37 -0.98 -1.73 1.99
N GLY A 38 -2.09 -1.39 2.63
CA GLY A 38 -2.97 -2.33 3.34
C GLY A 38 -4.12 -2.93 2.53
N LYS A 39 -4.33 -2.50 1.28
CA LYS A 39 -5.57 -2.82 0.52
C LYS A 39 -5.44 -4.00 -0.43
N LYS A 40 -4.23 -4.47 -0.70
CA LYS A 40 -3.98 -5.58 -1.64
C LYS A 40 -3.67 -6.88 -0.90
N CYS A 41 -4.18 -7.98 -1.45
CA CYS A 41 -3.92 -9.33 -0.99
C CYS A 41 -2.47 -9.71 -1.32
N PRO A 42 -1.69 -10.23 -0.36
CA PRO A 42 -0.28 -10.56 -0.59
C PRO A 42 -0.08 -11.85 -1.40
N ILE A 43 -1.15 -12.62 -1.66
CA ILE A 43 -1.10 -13.85 -2.44
C ILE A 43 -1.41 -13.59 -3.93
N CYS A 44 -2.42 -12.75 -4.20
CA CYS A 44 -2.93 -12.55 -5.58
C CYS A 44 -2.86 -11.11 -6.09
N GLY A 45 -2.50 -10.13 -5.27
CA GLY A 45 -2.41 -8.72 -5.67
C GLY A 45 -3.75 -7.99 -5.83
N ASN A 46 -4.89 -8.69 -5.81
CA ASN A 46 -6.23 -8.08 -5.86
C ASN A 46 -6.60 -7.39 -4.54
N ASP A 47 -7.70 -6.65 -4.51
CA ASP A 47 -8.18 -6.03 -3.28
C ASP A 47 -8.53 -7.08 -2.20
N ASN A 48 -8.09 -6.83 -0.96
CA ASN A 48 -8.34 -7.72 0.17
C ASN A 48 -9.62 -7.39 0.94
N ASN A 49 -10.28 -6.27 0.60
CA ASN A 49 -11.48 -5.77 1.26
C ASN A 49 -11.33 -5.70 2.80
N CYS A 50 -10.13 -5.33 3.27
CA CYS A 50 -9.85 -5.19 4.69
C CYS A 50 -10.59 -3.98 5.29
N CYS A 51 -11.43 -4.19 6.30
CA CYS A 51 -12.13 -3.13 7.01
C CYS A 51 -11.19 -2.29 7.89
N CYS A 52 -9.96 -2.70 8.19
CA CYS A 52 -8.98 -1.83 8.86
C CYS A 52 -8.50 -0.68 7.94
N SER A 53 -8.67 -0.82 6.62
CA SER A 53 -8.39 0.25 5.65
C SER A 53 -9.59 1.18 5.41
N LEU A 54 -10.75 0.84 5.95
CA LEU A 54 -11.98 1.62 5.92
C LEU A 54 -12.17 2.21 7.32
N ASP A 55 -12.71 3.42 7.45
CA ASP A 55 -12.86 4.07 8.75
C ASP A 55 -13.47 3.11 9.78
N LYS A 56 -12.81 3.00 10.95
CA LYS A 56 -12.98 2.02 12.03
C LYS A 56 -14.42 1.82 12.56
N LYS A 57 -15.40 2.53 12.02
CA LYS A 57 -16.80 2.58 12.43
C LYS A 57 -17.62 1.32 12.11
N LEU A 58 -17.13 0.40 11.26
CA LEU A 58 -17.92 -0.79 10.84
C LEU A 58 -17.86 -1.98 11.80
N GLY A 59 -17.09 -1.90 12.90
CA GLY A 59 -17.19 -2.81 14.04
C GLY A 59 -16.67 -4.24 13.84
N ILE A 60 -16.79 -4.85 12.65
CA ILE A 60 -16.35 -6.23 12.39
C ILE A 60 -15.91 -6.35 10.93
N CYS A 61 -14.70 -6.86 10.68
CA CYS A 61 -14.23 -7.17 9.32
C CYS A 61 -14.64 -8.60 8.95
N TRP A 62 -14.96 -8.89 7.69
CA TRP A 62 -15.26 -10.26 7.25
C TRP A 62 -14.18 -11.26 7.70
N CYS A 63 -12.90 -10.87 7.64
CA CYS A 63 -11.78 -11.73 8.02
C CYS A 63 -11.72 -12.07 9.52
N SER A 64 -12.41 -11.30 10.37
CA SER A 64 -12.50 -11.60 11.82
C SER A 64 -13.54 -12.68 12.14
N GLN A 65 -14.39 -13.03 11.18
CA GLN A 65 -15.41 -14.08 11.31
C GLN A 65 -14.96 -15.40 10.67
N GLU A 66 -13.72 -15.47 10.18
CA GLU A 66 -13.19 -16.58 9.40
C GLU A 66 -12.01 -17.26 10.09
N SER A 67 -11.86 -18.57 9.86
CA SER A 67 -10.69 -19.34 10.31
C SER A 67 -9.68 -19.53 9.17
N PHE A 68 -8.42 -19.22 9.45
CA PHE A 68 -7.31 -19.33 8.51
C PHE A 68 -6.46 -20.58 8.82
N PRO A 69 -6.44 -21.60 7.93
CA PRO A 69 -5.58 -22.76 8.13
C PRO A 69 -4.10 -22.35 8.12
N LYS A 70 -3.30 -22.89 9.05
CA LYS A 70 -1.87 -22.48 9.20
C LYS A 70 -1.08 -22.51 7.89
N GLY A 71 -1.33 -23.49 7.01
CA GLY A 71 -0.63 -23.64 5.74
C GLY A 71 -0.82 -22.47 4.76
N ILE A 72 -1.88 -21.66 4.88
CA ILE A 72 -2.09 -20.52 3.99
C ILE A 72 -1.03 -19.43 4.19
N PHE A 73 -0.48 -19.31 5.41
CA PHE A 73 0.55 -18.32 5.72
C PHE A 73 1.89 -18.64 5.06
N HIS A 74 2.14 -19.89 4.65
CA HIS A 74 3.33 -20.23 3.86
C HIS A 74 3.27 -19.68 2.43
N LYS A 75 2.09 -19.30 1.94
CA LYS A 75 1.93 -18.66 0.62
C LYS A 75 2.14 -17.14 0.66
N VAL A 76 2.31 -16.56 1.85
CA VAL A 76 2.49 -15.11 2.03
C VAL A 76 3.98 -14.78 2.06
N PRO A 77 4.48 -13.83 1.23
CA PRO A 77 5.85 -13.36 1.30
C PRO A 77 6.22 -12.84 2.70
N ARG A 78 7.45 -13.06 3.15
CA ARG A 78 7.89 -12.68 4.50
C ARG A 78 7.70 -11.19 4.80
N GLU A 79 7.95 -10.32 3.82
CA GLU A 79 7.75 -8.88 3.95
C GLU A 79 6.27 -8.45 4.06
N HIS A 80 5.31 -9.35 3.85
CA HIS A 80 3.88 -9.06 3.90
C HIS A 80 3.14 -9.83 5.00
N LEU A 81 3.81 -10.77 5.66
CA LEU A 81 3.28 -11.44 6.84
C LEU A 81 2.95 -10.41 7.93
N TYR A 82 1.75 -10.56 8.52
CA TYR A 82 1.22 -9.68 9.57
C TYR A 82 1.04 -8.20 9.19
N GLN A 83 1.22 -7.83 7.92
CA GLN A 83 1.07 -6.45 7.45
C GLN A 83 -0.20 -6.23 6.63
N THR A 84 -0.63 -7.23 5.85
CA THR A 84 -1.79 -7.11 4.96
C THR A 84 -2.71 -8.33 5.08
N CYS A 85 -4.03 -8.12 4.93
CA CYS A 85 -4.99 -9.22 4.97
C CYS A 85 -4.96 -10.03 3.66
N ILE A 86 -5.13 -11.35 3.79
CA ILE A 86 -5.43 -12.26 2.68
C ILE A 86 -6.90 -12.03 2.27
N CYS A 87 -7.20 -12.00 0.95
CA CYS A 87 -8.58 -11.84 0.47
C CYS A 87 -9.41 -13.13 0.66
N LYS A 88 -10.74 -12.97 0.70
CA LYS A 88 -11.69 -14.08 0.86
C LYS A 88 -11.51 -15.16 -0.21
N ASP A 89 -11.33 -14.75 -1.47
CA ASP A 89 -11.15 -15.70 -2.58
C ASP A 89 -9.90 -16.58 -2.42
N CYS A 90 -8.80 -16.04 -1.91
CA CYS A 90 -7.58 -16.82 -1.67
C CYS A 90 -7.78 -17.79 -0.50
N LEU A 91 -8.51 -17.38 0.55
CA LEU A 91 -8.87 -18.25 1.66
C LEU A 91 -9.77 -19.41 1.19
N ASP A 92 -10.83 -19.11 0.43
CA ASP A 92 -11.80 -20.09 -0.03
C ASP A 92 -11.15 -21.10 -0.99
N LYS A 93 -10.32 -20.63 -1.93
CA LYS A 93 -9.53 -21.51 -2.82
C LYS A 93 -8.60 -22.42 -2.04
N PHE A 94 -7.93 -21.90 -1.00
CA PHE A 94 -7.05 -22.71 -0.16
C PHE A 94 -7.82 -23.77 0.64
N LYS A 95 -8.99 -23.42 1.19
CA LYS A 95 -9.87 -24.36 1.89
C LYS A 95 -10.35 -25.48 0.95
N GLN A 96 -10.76 -25.14 -0.27
CA GLN A 96 -11.21 -26.11 -1.28
C GLN A 96 -10.09 -27.05 -1.75
N SER A 97 -8.85 -26.57 -1.89
CA SER A 97 -7.72 -27.44 -2.25
C SER A 97 -7.31 -28.37 -1.10
N ASN A 98 -7.60 -27.99 0.14
CA ASN A 98 -7.27 -28.77 1.33
C ASN A 98 -8.41 -29.64 1.86
N SER A 99 -9.65 -29.47 1.35
CA SER A 99 -10.82 -30.26 1.75
C SER A 99 -10.84 -31.67 1.15
N TRP A 100 -9.81 -32.07 0.41
CA TRP A 100 -9.61 -33.44 -0.07
C TRP A 100 -8.97 -34.37 0.99
N PHE A 101 -8.52 -33.84 2.13
CA PHE A 101 -7.86 -34.61 3.19
C PHE A 101 -8.67 -34.70 4.50
N THR A 102 -9.98 -34.47 4.46
CA THR A 102 -10.93 -34.83 5.53
C THR A 102 -11.61 -36.15 5.20
#